data_AF-A0A7C7ZHD8-F1
#
_entry.id   AF-A0A7C7ZHD8-F1
#
_cell.length_a   1.000
_cell.length_b   1.000
_cell.length_c   1.000
_cell.angle_alpha   90.00
_cell.angle_beta   90.00
_cell.angle_gamma   90.00
#
_symmetry.space_group_name_H-M   'P 1'
#
loop_
_entity.id
_entity.type
_entity.pdbx_description
1 polymer ?
#
loop_
_entity_poly.entity_id
_entity_poly.type
_entity_poly.pdbx_seq_one_letter_code
_entity_poly.pdbx_strand_id
1 'polypeptide(L)' 'MATQVSCPTCDSELLIEGDERVGEEVFCGYCGGVYKVIAKDVETLEVEEDF' A
#
# COMPACT_ATOMS: atom_id res chain seq x y z
N MET A 1 -5.17 7.61 9.27
CA MET A 1 -3.89 8.28 8.98
C MET A 1 -3.53 7.91 7.55
N ALA A 2 -3.23 8.85 6.66
CA ALA A 2 -2.88 8.54 5.28
C ALA A 2 -1.42 8.03 5.19
N THR A 3 -1.20 6.98 4.40
CA THR A 3 0.12 6.42 4.09
C THR A 3 0.67 7.10 2.85
N GLN A 4 1.87 7.65 2.93
CA GLN A 4 2.58 8.24 1.79
C GLN A 4 3.43 7.16 1.12
N VAL A 5 3.23 6.94 -0.19
CA VAL A 5 4.03 6.01 -1.00
C VAL A 5 4.50 6.68 -2.28
N SER A 6 5.61 6.24 -2.85
CA SER A 6 6.10 6.76 -4.14
C SER A 6 5.51 5.98 -5.32
N CYS A 7 5.12 6.67 -6.38
CA CYS A 7 4.69 6.07 -7.63
C CYS A 7 5.87 5.31 -8.27
N PRO A 8 5.74 4.01 -8.58
CA PRO A 8 6.85 3.21 -9.11
C PRO A 8 7.24 3.56 -10.55
N THR A 9 6.49 4.42 -11.25
CA THR A 9 6.78 4.81 -12.64
C THR A 9 7.38 6.19 -12.77
N CYS A 10 6.91 7.17 -12.00
CA CYS A 10 7.35 8.56 -12.10
C CYS A 10 7.93 9.13 -10.80
N ASP A 11 8.06 8.29 -9.77
CA ASP A 11 8.63 8.63 -8.45
C ASP A 11 7.87 9.73 -7.69
N SER A 12 6.69 10.13 -8.17
CA SER A 12 5.86 11.14 -7.51
C SER A 12 5.17 10.61 -6.25
N GLU A 13 4.92 11.48 -5.28
CA GLU A 13 4.23 11.12 -4.04
C GLU A 13 2.75 10.79 -4.29
N LEU A 14 2.33 9.62 -3.81
CA LEU A 14 0.96 9.14 -3.77
C LEU A 14 0.50 9.09 -2.32
N LEU A 15 -0.67 9.67 -2.06
CA LEU A 15 -1.34 9.62 -0.78
C LEU A 15 -2.36 8.48 -0.83
N ILE A 16 -2.12 7.43 -0.06
CA ILE A 16 -3.07 6.34 0.14
C ILE A 16 -3.80 6.63 1.45
N GLU A 17 -5.10 6.88 1.41
CA GLU A 17 -5.91 7.05 2.60
C GLU A 17 -5.89 5.77 3.44
N GLY A 18 -5.79 5.88 4.75
CA GLY A 18 -5.63 4.71 5.63
C GLY A 18 -6.82 3.74 5.66
N ASP A 19 -7.93 4.08 5.02
CA ASP A 19 -9.09 3.20 4.80
C ASP A 19 -9.05 2.50 3.42
N GLU A 20 -8.15 2.91 2.50
CA GLU A 20 -7.93 2.21 1.23
C GLU A 20 -7.42 0.80 1.53
N ARG A 21 -8.23 -0.17 1.14
CA ARG A 21 -7.99 -1.57 1.43
C ARG A 21 -6.97 -2.12 0.45
N VAL A 22 -6.22 -3.09 0.95
CA VAL A 22 -5.44 -4.02 0.13
C VAL A 22 -6.32 -4.57 -0.99
N GLY A 23 -5.93 -4.30 -2.23
CA GLY A 23 -6.66 -4.70 -3.42
C GLY A 23 -7.39 -3.57 -4.14
N GLU A 24 -7.46 -2.37 -3.58
CA GLU A 24 -7.97 -1.18 -4.28
C GLU A 24 -6.96 -0.64 -5.29
N GLU A 25 -7.46 0.12 -6.28
CA GLU A 25 -6.66 0.72 -7.33
C GLU A 25 -6.45 2.21 -7.04
N VAL A 26 -5.19 2.63 -6.95
CA VAL A 26 -4.78 4.02 -6.80
C VAL A 26 -4.32 4.59 -8.13
N PHE A 27 -4.80 5.79 -8.45
CA PHE A 27 -4.44 6.51 -9.66
C PHE A 27 -3.36 7.56 -9.39
N CYS A 28 -2.30 7.55 -10.18
CA CYS A 28 -1.29 8.61 -10.14
C CYS A 28 -1.73 9.80 -11.02
N GLY A 29 -2.05 10.93 -10.38
CA GLY A 29 -2.41 12.17 -11.06
C GLY A 29 -1.29 12.82 -11.89
N TYR A 30 -0.04 12.36 -11.75
CA TYR A 30 1.11 12.91 -12.47
C TYR A 30 1.39 12.17 -13.78
N CYS A 31 1.51 10.85 -13.74
CA CYS A 31 1.82 10.03 -14.92
C CYS A 31 0.59 9.40 -15.57
N GLY A 32 -0.55 9.36 -14.87
CA GLY A 32 -1.77 8.69 -15.32
C GLY A 32 -1.75 7.16 -15.13
N GLY A 33 -0.78 6.62 -14.40
CA GLY A 33 -0.69 5.20 -14.10
C GLY A 33 -1.73 4.77 -13.06
N VAL A 34 -2.26 3.55 -13.22
CA VAL A 34 -3.14 2.89 -12.26
C VAL A 34 -2.36 1.77 -11.58
N TYR A 35 -2.35 1.76 -10.25
CA TYR A 35 -1.60 0.80 -9.45
C TYR A 35 -2.51 0.14 -8.44
N LYS A 36 -2.25 -1.12 -8.13
CA LYS A 36 -3.02 -1.85 -7.12
C LYS A 36 -2.31 -1.78 -5.78
N VAL A 37 -3.03 -1.36 -4.73
CA VAL A 37 -2.54 -1.34 -3.37
C VAL A 37 -2.35 -2.79 -2.90
N ILE A 38 -1.12 -3.14 -2.54
CA ILE A 38 -0.79 -4.43 -1.92
C ILE A 38 -0.37 -4.18 -0.48
N ALA A 39 -0.92 -4.93 0.48
CA ALA A 39 -0.36 -4.94 1.83
C ALA A 39 1.04 -5.52 1.73
N LYS A 40 2.00 -4.74 2.21
CA LYS A 40 3.36 -5.21 2.42
C LYS A 40 3.62 -5.03 3.91
N ASP A 41 3.05 -5.94 4.70
CA ASP A 41 3.60 -6.38 5.98
C ASP A 41 2.76 -7.54 6.53
N VAL A 42 3.35 -8.73 6.48
CA VAL A 42 2.95 -9.92 7.25
C VAL A 42 4.07 -10.12 8.27
N GLU A 43 4.30 -9.14 9.14
CA GLU A 43 5.33 -9.28 10.17
C GLU A 43 4.64 -9.56 11.52
N THR A 44 5.08 -10.68 12.10
CA THR A 44 4.75 -11.25 13.42
C THR A 44 3.39 -11.95 13.59
N LEU A 45 3.23 -13.11 12.94
CA LEU A 45 2.44 -14.21 13.52
C LEU A 45 3.43 -15.29 13.99
N GLU A 46 3.99 -15.10 15.18
CA GLU A 46 4.65 -16.18 15.90
C GLU A 46 3.59 -16.93 16.71
N VAL A 47 3.37 -18.20 16.35
CA VAL A 47 2.52 -19.12 17.10
C VAL A 47 3.44 -19.86 18.06
N GLU A 48 3.29 -19.63 19.36
CA GLU A 48 3.93 -20.48 20.37
C GLU A 48 3.12 -21.78 20.55
N GLU A 49 3.80 -22.92 20.62
CA GLU A 49 3.20 -24.23 20.85
C GLU A 49 2.67 -24.34 22.30
N ASP A 50 1.39 -24.72 22.44
CA ASP A 50 0.74 -25.01 23.73
C ASP A 50 1.35 -26.31 24.32
N PHE A 51 2.09 -26.19 25.42
CA PHE A 51 2.72 -27.29 26.16
C PHE A 51 1.96 -27.64 27.43
#